data_AF-A0A1N6R8E0-F1
#
_entry.id   AF-A0A1N6R8E0-F1
#
_cell.length_a   1.000
_cell.length_b   1.000
_cell.length_c   1.000
_cell.angle_alpha   90.00
_cell.angle_beta   90.00
_cell.angle_gamma   90.00
#
_symmetry.space_group_name_H-M   'P 1'
#
loop_
_entity.id
_entity.type
_entity.pdbx_description
1 polymer ?
#
loop_
_entity_poly.entity_id
_entity_poly.type
_entity_poly.pdbx_seq_one_letter_code
_entity_poly.pdbx_strand_id
1 'polypeptide(L)'
;MTKKSDTHARAMQVADQLLEEGVRPTQQNVRERLGSGSLTTINRALNDWWHTLSDRIQRRNQHPDLPEPVAKLASQTWDRALAYAENRFEQQRRALEEEQQSLLAQSESMRTGGEQALFEAHKQNARLLERCEQLADDKRQLEKRILELEESNMRLSSERDNLVRDLKQMQHMAGTGSASSEEMIELRVRSRVQEEELQRLRDQNHSLAGEVARLRSS
;
A
#
# COMPACT_ATOMS: atom_id res chain seq x y z
N MET A 1 -105.47 -27.89 24.43
CA MET A 1 -104.69 -27.81 25.69
C MET A 1 -103.24 -28.16 25.39
N THR A 2 -102.36 -27.17 25.18
CA THR A 2 -100.97 -27.38 24.70
C THR A 2 -99.95 -26.38 25.29
N LYS A 3 -100.26 -25.64 26.37
CA LYS A 3 -99.38 -24.56 26.90
C LYS A 3 -98.30 -25.01 27.90
N LYS A 4 -98.43 -26.19 28.54
CA LYS A 4 -97.51 -26.63 29.61
C LYS A 4 -96.13 -27.09 29.10
N SER A 5 -96.08 -27.70 27.92
CA SER A 5 -94.82 -28.18 27.31
C SER A 5 -93.96 -27.03 26.78
N ASP A 6 -94.57 -26.00 26.21
CA ASP A 6 -93.87 -24.82 25.67
C ASP A 6 -93.17 -24.00 26.77
N THR A 7 -93.80 -23.85 27.94
CA THR A 7 -93.23 -23.10 29.07
C THR A 7 -91.99 -23.80 29.66
N HIS A 8 -91.99 -25.14 29.71
CA HIS A 8 -90.88 -25.92 30.26
C HIS A 8 -89.64 -25.85 29.36
N ALA A 9 -89.81 -26.08 28.05
CA ALA A 9 -88.72 -25.97 27.08
C ALA A 9 -88.11 -24.56 27.03
N ARG A 10 -88.96 -23.52 27.07
CA ARG A 10 -88.50 -22.12 27.11
C ARG A 10 -87.76 -21.79 28.41
N ALA A 11 -88.17 -22.36 29.54
CA ALA A 11 -87.46 -22.18 30.81
C ALA A 11 -86.05 -22.81 30.78
N MET A 12 -85.90 -23.97 30.10
CA MET A 12 -84.58 -24.57 29.89
C MET A 12 -83.68 -23.72 28.99
N GLN A 13 -84.22 -23.16 27.90
CA GLN A 13 -83.47 -22.25 27.01
C GLN A 13 -83.03 -20.98 27.72
N VAL A 14 -83.90 -20.40 28.56
CA VAL A 14 -83.56 -19.23 29.38
C VAL A 14 -82.49 -19.59 30.41
N ALA A 15 -82.50 -20.81 30.97
CA ALA A 15 -81.45 -21.27 31.86
C ALA A 15 -80.09 -21.42 31.16
N ASP A 16 -80.06 -21.93 29.92
CA ASP A 16 -78.85 -21.96 29.09
C ASP A 16 -78.31 -20.53 28.85
N GLN A 17 -79.17 -19.59 28.44
CA GLN A 17 -78.78 -18.19 28.21
C GLN A 17 -78.22 -17.50 29.45
N LEU A 18 -78.84 -17.72 30.63
CA LEU A 18 -78.34 -17.17 31.88
C LEU A 18 -76.95 -17.73 32.22
N LEU A 19 -76.74 -19.03 31.98
CA LEU A 19 -75.44 -19.66 32.20
C LEU A 19 -74.36 -19.11 31.25
N GLU A 20 -74.69 -18.87 29.98
CA GLU A 20 -73.79 -18.24 29.00
C GLU A 20 -73.36 -16.83 29.44
N GLU A 21 -74.25 -16.09 30.09
CA GLU A 21 -73.98 -14.77 30.65
C GLU A 21 -73.24 -14.79 32.00
N GLY A 22 -72.91 -15.97 32.53
CA GLY A 22 -72.26 -16.14 33.83
C GLY A 22 -73.19 -15.92 35.02
N VAL A 23 -74.50 -15.84 34.80
CA VAL A 23 -75.51 -15.66 35.85
C VAL A 23 -76.10 -17.02 36.22
N ARG A 24 -76.16 -17.32 37.53
CA ARG A 24 -76.74 -18.59 37.99
C ARG A 24 -78.23 -18.66 37.62
N PRO A 25 -78.68 -19.72 36.91
CA PRO A 25 -80.09 -19.88 36.55
C PRO A 25 -80.89 -20.35 37.77
N THR A 26 -81.45 -19.38 38.51
CA THR A 26 -82.38 -19.60 39.62
C THR A 26 -83.81 -19.50 39.13
N GLN A 27 -84.77 -20.06 39.90
CA GLN A 27 -86.20 -19.99 39.56
C GLN A 27 -86.69 -18.55 39.38
N GLN A 28 -86.12 -17.62 40.14
CA GLN A 28 -86.45 -16.20 40.08
C GLN A 28 -85.91 -15.56 38.80
N ASN A 29 -84.63 -15.74 38.49
CA ASN A 29 -84.01 -15.16 37.29
C ASN A 29 -84.64 -15.70 36.00
N VAL A 30 -84.96 -17.01 35.97
CA VAL A 30 -85.66 -17.61 34.82
C VAL A 30 -87.07 -17.06 34.68
N ARG A 31 -87.80 -16.88 35.80
CA ARG A 31 -89.16 -16.32 35.78
C ARG A 31 -89.16 -14.86 35.33
N GLU A 32 -88.24 -14.05 35.82
CA GLU A 32 -88.09 -12.64 35.45
C GLU A 32 -87.85 -12.48 33.95
N ARG A 33 -87.01 -13.34 33.36
CA ARG A 33 -86.69 -13.32 31.92
C ARG A 33 -87.76 -13.95 31.03
N LEU A 34 -88.50 -14.94 31.53
CA LEU A 34 -89.58 -15.62 30.79
C LEU A 34 -90.93 -14.89 30.88
N GLY A 35 -91.11 -14.04 31.91
CA GLY A 35 -92.27 -13.15 32.10
C GLY A 35 -93.61 -13.85 32.36
N SER A 36 -93.66 -15.18 32.33
CA SER A 36 -94.88 -15.98 32.45
C SER A 36 -94.57 -17.41 32.94
N GLY A 37 -95.59 -18.20 33.28
CA GLY A 37 -95.42 -19.58 33.77
C GLY A 37 -95.45 -19.74 35.30
N SER A 38 -95.91 -20.90 35.75
CA SER A 38 -95.95 -21.25 37.19
C SER A 38 -94.54 -21.56 37.70
N LEU A 39 -94.19 -21.08 38.91
CA LEU A 39 -92.91 -21.41 39.56
C LEU A 39 -92.71 -22.93 39.68
N THR A 40 -93.78 -23.70 39.85
CA THR A 40 -93.71 -25.16 39.94
C THR A 40 -93.25 -25.81 38.62
N THR A 41 -93.60 -25.22 37.48
CA THR A 41 -93.17 -25.70 36.15
C THR A 41 -91.74 -25.27 35.84
N ILE A 42 -91.37 -24.03 36.21
CA ILE A 42 -90.00 -23.51 36.06
C ILE A 42 -89.01 -24.27 36.95
N ASN A 43 -89.39 -24.58 38.19
CA ASN A 43 -88.58 -25.38 39.11
C ASN A 43 -88.32 -26.79 38.54
N ARG A 44 -89.36 -27.45 38.02
CA ARG A 44 -89.20 -28.75 37.33
C ARG A 44 -88.26 -28.64 36.13
N ALA A 45 -88.45 -27.63 35.27
CA ALA A 45 -87.59 -27.40 34.11
C ALA A 45 -86.13 -27.13 34.49
N LEU A 46 -85.90 -26.39 35.58
CA LEU A 46 -84.56 -26.12 36.09
C LEU A 46 -83.88 -27.37 36.64
N ASN A 47 -84.60 -28.23 37.36
CA ASN A 47 -84.03 -29.50 37.83
C ASN A 47 -83.66 -30.40 36.66
N ASP A 48 -84.54 -30.54 35.66
CA ASP A 48 -84.27 -31.30 34.44
C ASP A 48 -83.06 -30.70 33.68
N TRP A 49 -82.96 -29.37 33.65
CA TRP A 49 -81.83 -28.67 33.05
C TRP A 49 -80.51 -28.94 33.79
N TRP A 50 -80.48 -28.90 35.12
CA TRP A 50 -79.26 -29.22 35.91
C TRP A 50 -78.81 -30.68 35.73
N HIS A 51 -79.76 -31.61 35.64
CA HIS A 51 -79.45 -33.02 35.33
C HIS A 51 -78.85 -33.16 33.93
N THR A 52 -79.48 -32.57 32.91
CA THR A 52 -78.97 -32.62 31.53
C THR A 52 -77.66 -31.86 31.34
N LEU A 53 -77.41 -30.80 32.10
CA LEU A 53 -76.14 -30.05 32.05
C LEU A 53 -75.00 -30.88 32.61
N SER A 54 -75.21 -31.55 33.74
CA SER A 54 -74.22 -32.45 34.33
C SER A 54 -73.81 -33.55 33.34
N ASP A 55 -74.77 -34.18 32.68
CA ASP A 55 -74.53 -35.17 31.62
C ASP A 55 -73.76 -34.58 30.42
N ARG A 56 -74.14 -33.36 29.98
CA ARG A 56 -73.47 -32.66 28.86
C ARG A 56 -72.00 -32.37 29.18
N ILE A 57 -71.71 -31.87 30.39
CA ILE A 57 -70.35 -31.58 30.85
C ILE A 57 -69.55 -32.88 30.98
N GLN A 58 -70.14 -33.92 31.56
CA GLN A 58 -69.46 -35.20 31.75
C GLN A 58 -69.13 -35.89 30.43
N ARG A 59 -70.02 -35.84 29.43
CA ARG A 59 -69.75 -36.31 28.06
C ARG A 59 -68.66 -35.50 27.36
N ARG A 60 -68.63 -34.18 27.55
CA ARG A 60 -67.58 -33.32 26.97
C ARG A 60 -66.20 -33.62 27.55
N ASN A 61 -66.13 -33.97 28.83
CA ASN A 61 -64.88 -34.33 29.49
C ASN A 61 -64.43 -35.78 29.22
N GLN A 62 -65.30 -36.61 28.62
CA GLN A 62 -64.95 -37.93 28.10
C GLN A 62 -64.43 -37.81 26.67
N HIS A 63 -63.34 -37.06 26.46
CA HIS A 63 -62.59 -37.21 25.23
C HIS A 63 -61.81 -38.53 25.31
N PRO A 64 -61.98 -39.48 24.36
CA PRO A 64 -61.12 -40.65 24.30
C PRO A 64 -59.69 -40.19 24.05
N ASP A 65 -58.73 -40.85 24.70
CA ASP A 65 -57.31 -40.63 24.44
C ASP A 65 -57.03 -40.67 22.94
N LEU A 66 -56.06 -39.87 22.51
CA LEU A 66 -55.69 -39.78 21.10
C LEU A 66 -55.40 -41.20 20.57
N PRO A 67 -56.04 -41.63 19.47
CA PRO A 67 -55.84 -42.98 18.97
C PRO A 67 -54.35 -43.26 18.71
N GLU A 68 -53.86 -44.42 19.15
CA GLU A 68 -52.47 -44.85 19.01
C GLU A 68 -51.88 -44.63 17.59
N PRO A 69 -52.62 -44.89 16.48
CA PRO A 69 -52.09 -44.62 15.14
C PRO A 69 -51.78 -43.14 14.87
N VAL A 70 -52.57 -42.23 15.45
CA VAL A 70 -52.39 -40.77 15.28
C VAL A 70 -51.19 -40.29 16.09
N ALA A 71 -51.06 -40.75 17.34
CA ALA A 71 -49.90 -40.45 18.18
C ALA A 71 -48.60 -40.93 17.52
N LYS A 72 -48.58 -42.16 17.01
CA LYS A 72 -47.41 -42.73 16.32
C LYS A 72 -47.03 -41.94 15.06
N LEU A 73 -48.00 -41.53 14.25
CA LEU A 73 -47.73 -40.73 13.05
C LEU A 73 -47.18 -39.34 13.39
N ALA A 74 -47.70 -38.72 14.46
CA ALA A 74 -47.20 -37.44 14.94
C ALA A 74 -45.74 -37.54 15.41
N SER A 75 -45.40 -38.56 16.21
CA SER A 75 -44.02 -38.81 16.65
C SER A 75 -43.07 -39.06 15.47
N GLN A 76 -43.47 -39.90 14.51
CA GLN A 76 -42.65 -40.16 13.32
C GLN A 76 -42.43 -38.90 12.48
N THR A 77 -43.43 -38.03 12.37
CA THR A 77 -43.31 -36.77 11.64
C THR A 77 -42.39 -35.81 12.38
N TRP A 78 -42.48 -35.77 13.70
CA TRP A 78 -41.60 -34.98 14.56
C TRP A 78 -40.14 -35.44 14.45
N ASP A 79 -39.87 -36.75 14.55
CA ASP A 79 -38.53 -37.31 14.43
C ASP A 79 -37.91 -37.00 13.07
N ARG A 80 -38.71 -37.09 11.98
CA ARG A 80 -38.27 -36.71 10.64
C ARG A 80 -37.98 -35.23 10.51
N ALA A 81 -38.81 -34.38 11.10
CA ALA A 81 -38.60 -32.93 11.09
C ALA A 81 -37.32 -32.56 11.86
N LEU A 82 -37.07 -33.22 12.99
CA LEU A 82 -35.86 -33.03 13.78
C LEU A 82 -34.61 -33.48 13.00
N ALA A 83 -34.62 -34.69 12.44
CA ALA A 83 -33.52 -35.18 11.63
C ALA A 83 -33.23 -34.29 10.41
N TYR A 84 -34.28 -33.75 9.77
CA TYR A 84 -34.14 -32.78 8.68
C TYR A 84 -33.50 -31.46 9.16
N ALA A 85 -33.93 -30.95 10.31
CA ALA A 85 -33.38 -29.73 10.89
C ALA A 85 -31.90 -29.91 11.31
N GLU A 86 -31.56 -31.03 11.94
CA GLU A 86 -30.19 -31.38 12.33
C GLU A 86 -29.27 -31.48 11.11
N ASN A 87 -29.70 -32.19 10.06
CA ASN A 87 -28.91 -32.31 8.84
C ASN A 87 -28.70 -30.94 8.17
N ARG A 88 -29.76 -30.12 8.07
CA ARG A 88 -29.65 -28.76 7.54
C ARG A 88 -28.71 -27.89 8.37
N PHE A 89 -28.76 -28.01 9.69
CA PHE A 89 -27.88 -27.28 10.59
C PHE A 89 -26.41 -27.71 10.43
N GLU A 90 -26.15 -29.01 10.33
CA GLU A 90 -24.79 -29.53 10.07
C GLU A 90 -24.25 -29.06 8.71
N GLN A 91 -25.08 -29.05 7.67
CA GLN A 91 -24.67 -28.52 6.35
C GLN A 91 -24.31 -27.04 6.43
N GLN A 92 -25.13 -26.23 7.10
CA GLN A 92 -24.84 -24.81 7.30
C GLN A 92 -23.58 -24.60 8.12
N ARG A 93 -23.37 -25.40 9.18
CA ARG A 93 -22.18 -25.32 10.01
C ARG A 93 -20.92 -25.64 9.21
N ARG A 94 -20.93 -26.71 8.40
CA ARG A 94 -19.81 -27.06 7.52
C ARG A 94 -19.53 -25.97 6.49
N ALA A 95 -20.57 -25.42 5.84
CA ALA A 95 -20.40 -24.34 4.87
C ALA A 95 -19.77 -23.09 5.52
N LEU A 96 -20.19 -22.73 6.74
CA LEU A 96 -19.60 -21.62 7.48
C LEU A 96 -18.16 -21.92 7.93
N GLU A 97 -17.87 -23.14 8.35
CA GLU A 97 -16.50 -23.58 8.71
C GLU A 97 -15.57 -23.50 7.48
N GLU A 98 -16.03 -23.96 6.31
CA GLU A 98 -15.29 -23.86 5.04
C GLU A 98 -15.08 -22.40 4.61
N GLU A 99 -16.11 -21.56 4.69
CA GLU A 99 -16.01 -20.13 4.39
C GLU A 99 -15.02 -19.43 5.33
N GLN A 100 -15.11 -19.71 6.64
CA GLN A 100 -14.20 -19.17 7.64
C GLN A 100 -12.75 -19.59 7.36
N GLN A 101 -12.50 -20.86 7.08
CA GLN A 101 -11.17 -21.35 6.72
C GLN A 101 -10.65 -20.68 5.44
N SER A 102 -11.51 -20.50 4.44
CA SER A 102 -11.14 -19.81 3.20
C SER A 102 -10.77 -18.35 3.42
N LEU A 103 -11.49 -17.64 4.31
CA LEU A 103 -11.23 -16.25 4.64
C LEU A 103 -9.94 -16.10 5.45
N LEU A 104 -9.69 -17.01 6.39
CA LEU A 104 -8.44 -17.06 7.14
C LEU A 104 -7.24 -17.31 6.21
N ALA A 105 -7.34 -18.28 5.31
CA ALA A 105 -6.30 -18.57 4.32
C ALA A 105 -6.03 -17.38 3.39
N GLN A 106 -7.07 -16.70 2.92
CA GLN A 106 -6.94 -15.48 2.12
C GLN A 106 -6.27 -14.34 2.91
N SER A 107 -6.67 -14.14 4.16
CA SER A 107 -6.08 -13.13 5.05
C SER A 107 -4.59 -13.40 5.30
N GLU A 108 -4.23 -14.65 5.58
CA GLU A 108 -2.83 -15.05 5.77
C GLU A 108 -2.01 -14.88 4.49
N SER A 109 -2.55 -15.28 3.34
CA SER A 109 -1.92 -15.07 2.03
C SER A 109 -1.70 -13.59 1.73
N MET A 110 -2.69 -12.73 1.98
CA MET A 110 -2.54 -11.29 1.80
C MET A 110 -1.54 -10.68 2.78
N ARG A 111 -1.54 -11.11 4.06
CA ARG A 111 -0.59 -10.64 5.07
C ARG A 111 0.84 -11.00 4.68
N THR A 112 1.08 -12.27 4.35
CA THR A 112 2.40 -12.76 3.94
C THR A 112 2.90 -12.12 2.65
N GLY A 113 2.03 -11.97 1.65
CA GLY A 113 2.36 -11.25 0.41
C GLY A 113 2.68 -9.76 0.67
N GLY A 114 1.94 -9.11 1.56
CA GLY A 114 2.20 -7.74 1.99
C GLY A 114 3.53 -7.58 2.72
N GLU A 115 3.85 -8.50 3.65
CA GLU A 115 5.14 -8.52 4.35
C GLU A 115 6.32 -8.72 3.39
N GLN A 116 6.18 -9.61 2.41
CA GLN A 116 7.19 -9.81 1.36
C GLN A 116 7.37 -8.56 0.50
N ALA A 117 6.28 -7.94 0.05
CA ALA A 117 6.32 -6.71 -0.75
C ALA A 117 6.97 -5.55 0.02
N LEU A 118 6.66 -5.40 1.32
CA LEU A 118 7.29 -4.40 2.18
C LEU A 118 8.78 -4.68 2.35
N PHE A 119 9.17 -5.93 2.59
CA PHE A 119 10.58 -6.31 2.71
C PHE A 119 11.36 -6.02 1.42
N GLU A 120 10.79 -6.35 0.26
CA GLU A 120 11.40 -6.04 -1.04
C GLU A 120 11.52 -4.53 -1.27
N ALA A 121 10.47 -3.76 -0.96
CA ALA A 121 10.49 -2.31 -1.07
C ALA A 121 11.54 -1.67 -0.15
N HIS A 122 11.69 -2.17 1.08
CA HIS A 122 12.76 -1.73 1.99
C HIS A 122 14.15 -2.06 1.45
N LYS A 123 14.34 -3.27 0.91
CA LYS A 123 15.61 -3.68 0.29
C LYS A 123 15.96 -2.84 -0.93
N GLN A 124 14.97 -2.51 -1.76
CA GLN A 124 15.16 -1.63 -2.92
C GLN A 124 15.51 -0.20 -2.47
N ASN A 125 14.80 0.36 -1.49
CA ASN A 125 15.13 1.67 -0.93
C ASN A 125 16.54 1.72 -0.35
N ALA A 126 16.96 0.71 0.42
CA ALA A 126 18.31 0.63 0.96
C ALA A 126 19.37 0.63 -0.15
N ARG A 127 19.16 -0.14 -1.22
CA ARG A 127 20.05 -0.14 -2.40
C ARG A 127 20.10 1.20 -3.11
N LEU A 128 18.96 1.87 -3.25
CA LEU A 128 18.89 3.19 -3.86
C LEU A 128 19.62 4.24 -3.02
N LEU A 129 19.47 4.20 -1.69
CA LEU A 129 20.19 5.07 -0.76
C LEU A 129 21.71 4.86 -0.87
N GLU A 130 22.17 3.60 -0.81
CA GLU A 130 23.59 3.26 -0.98
C GLU A 130 24.13 3.77 -2.34
N ARG A 131 23.33 3.60 -3.41
CA ARG A 131 23.72 4.09 -4.73
C ARG A 131 23.78 5.62 -4.79
N CYS A 132 22.85 6.32 -4.15
CA CYS A 132 22.86 7.77 -4.05
C CYS A 132 24.08 8.27 -3.26
N GLU A 133 24.46 7.60 -2.18
CA GLU A 133 25.66 7.91 -1.41
C GLU A 133 26.93 7.72 -2.25
N GLN A 134 27.06 6.59 -2.94
CA GLN A 134 28.19 6.34 -3.86
C GLN A 134 28.30 7.42 -4.94
N LEU A 135 27.18 7.77 -5.59
CA LEU A 135 27.17 8.81 -6.62
C LEU A 135 27.51 10.19 -6.05
N ALA A 136 27.12 10.48 -4.82
CA ALA A 136 27.46 11.73 -4.15
C ALA A 136 28.97 11.80 -3.84
N ASP A 137 29.57 10.69 -3.43
CA ASP A 137 31.01 10.62 -3.19
C ASP A 137 31.83 10.65 -4.48
N ASP A 138 31.40 9.94 -5.52
CA ASP A 138 32.01 10.02 -6.86
C ASP A 138 31.96 11.46 -7.40
N LYS A 139 30.83 12.14 -7.24
CA LYS A 139 30.68 13.54 -7.63
C LYS A 139 31.68 14.43 -6.89
N ARG A 140 31.82 14.28 -5.56
CA ARG A 140 32.80 15.03 -4.76
C ARG A 140 34.24 14.75 -5.19
N GLN A 141 34.57 13.51 -5.54
CA GLN A 141 35.90 13.14 -6.02
C GLN A 141 36.20 13.78 -7.39
N LEU A 142 35.23 13.76 -8.31
CA LEU A 142 35.35 14.41 -9.61
C LEU A 142 35.49 15.93 -9.47
N GLU A 143 34.70 16.57 -8.60
CA GLU A 143 34.82 18.00 -8.32
C GLU A 143 36.22 18.38 -7.79
N LYS A 144 36.77 17.59 -6.86
CA LYS A 144 38.16 17.77 -6.40
C LYS A 144 39.16 17.62 -7.54
N ARG A 145 38.98 16.60 -8.39
CA ARG A 145 39.89 16.35 -9.50
C ARG A 145 39.85 17.45 -10.55
N ILE A 146 38.67 18.01 -10.82
CA ILE A 146 38.51 19.18 -11.69
C ILE A 146 39.30 20.35 -11.12
N LEU A 147 39.16 20.65 -9.83
CA LEU A 147 39.87 21.75 -9.19
C LEU A 147 41.40 21.57 -9.23
N GLU A 148 41.91 20.36 -8.97
CA GLU A 148 43.34 20.04 -9.12
C GLU A 148 43.85 20.24 -10.55
N LEU A 149 43.05 19.82 -11.55
CA LEU A 149 43.39 19.98 -12.96
C LEU A 149 43.36 21.46 -13.38
N GLU A 150 42.39 22.23 -12.91
CA GLU A 150 42.31 23.67 -13.11
C GLU A 150 43.53 24.39 -12.53
N GLU A 151 43.93 24.07 -11.29
CA GLU A 151 45.15 24.60 -10.70
C GLU A 151 46.40 24.25 -11.52
N SER A 152 46.52 22.99 -11.96
CA SER A 152 47.65 22.55 -12.78
C SER A 152 47.73 23.28 -14.12
N ASN A 153 46.58 23.52 -14.75
CA ASN A 153 46.48 24.27 -16.00
C ASN A 153 46.86 25.74 -15.79
N MET A 154 46.42 26.36 -14.69
CA MET A 154 46.84 27.72 -14.35
C MET A 154 48.35 27.82 -14.14
N ARG A 155 48.95 26.86 -13.43
CA ARG A 155 50.41 26.80 -13.24
C ARG A 155 51.15 26.66 -14.57
N LEU A 156 50.79 25.67 -15.40
CA LEU A 156 51.41 25.45 -16.70
C LEU A 156 51.21 26.64 -17.64
N SER A 157 50.04 27.28 -17.64
CA SER A 157 49.79 28.51 -18.40
C SER A 157 50.72 29.63 -17.95
N SER A 158 50.90 29.82 -16.64
CA SER A 158 51.81 30.85 -16.10
C SER A 158 53.27 30.58 -16.46
N GLU A 159 53.70 29.31 -16.42
CA GLU A 159 55.04 28.88 -16.80
C GLU A 159 55.29 29.09 -18.29
N ARG A 160 54.32 28.72 -19.13
CA ARG A 160 54.34 29.02 -20.56
C ARG A 160 54.48 30.52 -20.81
N ASP A 161 53.70 31.35 -20.11
CA ASP A 161 53.74 32.80 -20.30
C ASP A 161 55.08 33.41 -19.83
N ASN A 162 55.71 32.84 -18.80
CA ASN A 162 57.08 33.18 -18.38
C ASN A 162 58.10 32.81 -19.46
N LEU A 163 58.10 31.56 -19.94
CA LEU A 163 59.01 31.09 -20.99
C LEU A 163 58.87 31.90 -22.28
N VAL A 164 57.64 32.26 -22.66
CA VAL A 164 57.39 33.13 -23.82
C VAL A 164 57.98 34.53 -23.61
N ARG A 165 57.93 35.08 -22.39
CA ARG A 165 58.59 36.35 -22.07
C ARG A 165 60.11 36.25 -22.14
N ASP A 166 60.69 35.19 -21.58
CA ASP A 166 62.14 34.97 -21.59
C ASP A 166 62.67 34.77 -23.01
N LEU A 167 61.96 34.01 -23.86
CA LEU A 167 62.30 33.85 -25.27
C LEU A 167 62.28 35.18 -26.02
N LYS A 168 61.29 36.05 -25.78
CA LYS A 168 61.24 37.38 -26.38
C LYS A 168 62.41 38.26 -25.92
N GLN A 169 62.79 38.20 -24.63
CA GLN A 169 63.96 38.93 -24.12
C GLN A 169 65.26 38.44 -24.76
N MET A 170 65.47 37.12 -24.83
CA MET A 170 66.64 36.53 -25.47
C MET A 170 66.73 36.87 -26.97
N GLN A 171 65.60 36.85 -27.69
CA GLN A 171 65.54 37.31 -29.08
C GLN A 171 65.90 38.79 -29.21
N HIS A 172 65.44 39.64 -28.29
CA HIS A 172 65.78 41.07 -28.31
C HIS A 172 67.27 41.29 -28.01
N MET A 173 67.84 40.58 -27.04
CA MET A 173 69.27 40.62 -26.71
C MET A 173 70.15 40.12 -27.86
N ALA A 174 69.77 39.02 -28.52
CA ALA A 174 70.45 38.53 -29.71
C ALA A 174 70.33 39.51 -30.88
N GLY A 175 69.17 40.17 -31.04
CA GLY A 175 68.97 41.24 -32.02
C GLY A 175 69.87 42.46 -31.76
N THR A 176 70.05 42.86 -30.49
CA THR A 176 71.01 43.92 -30.12
C THR A 176 72.47 43.47 -30.21
N GLY A 177 72.74 42.17 -30.10
CA GLY A 177 74.06 41.57 -30.35
C GLY A 177 74.52 41.66 -31.80
N SER A 178 73.65 42.05 -32.74
CA SER A 178 74.02 42.38 -34.13
C SER A 178 75.07 43.50 -34.19
N ALA A 179 75.03 44.48 -33.28
CA ALA A 179 76.05 45.53 -33.22
C ALA A 179 77.45 44.97 -32.90
N SER A 180 77.52 43.95 -32.03
CA SER A 180 78.77 43.25 -31.72
C SER A 180 79.24 42.36 -32.87
N SER A 181 78.32 41.81 -33.67
CA SER A 181 78.68 41.10 -34.92
C SER A 181 79.29 42.05 -35.95
N GLU A 182 78.75 43.27 -36.08
CA GLU A 182 79.25 44.29 -37.01
C GLU A 182 80.62 44.81 -36.58
N GLU A 183 80.82 45.09 -35.28
CA GLU A 183 82.13 45.40 -34.70
C GLU A 183 83.14 44.26 -34.89
N MET A 184 82.72 43.00 -34.74
CA MET A 184 83.61 41.84 -34.95
C MET A 184 84.04 41.69 -36.41
N ILE A 185 83.14 42.03 -37.35
CA ILE A 185 83.46 42.05 -38.78
C ILE A 185 84.45 43.18 -39.08
N GLU A 186 84.23 44.39 -38.56
CA GLU A 186 85.15 45.51 -38.71
C GLU A 186 86.54 45.22 -38.13
N LEU A 187 86.61 44.60 -36.94
CA LEU A 187 87.87 44.23 -36.31
C LEU A 187 88.65 43.22 -37.16
N ARG A 188 87.94 42.23 -37.75
CA ARG A 188 88.54 41.22 -38.62
C ARG A 188 89.05 41.83 -39.93
N VAL A 189 88.30 42.77 -40.51
CA VAL A 189 88.73 43.50 -41.71
C VAL A 189 89.97 44.35 -41.39
N ARG A 190 89.99 45.09 -40.29
CA ARG A 190 91.17 45.85 -39.85
C ARG A 190 92.39 44.96 -39.62
N SER A 191 92.22 43.82 -38.95
CA SER A 191 93.30 42.86 -38.72
C SER A 191 93.90 42.36 -40.03
N ARG A 192 93.04 42.04 -41.02
CA ARG A 192 93.50 41.59 -42.34
C ARG A 192 94.25 42.68 -43.11
N VAL A 193 93.76 43.92 -43.08
CA VAL A 193 94.44 45.06 -43.72
C VAL A 193 95.81 45.30 -43.08
N GLN A 194 95.90 45.22 -41.75
CA GLN A 194 97.17 45.36 -41.02
C GLN A 194 98.16 44.23 -41.35
N GLU A 195 97.69 42.99 -41.49
CA GLU A 195 98.52 41.86 -41.94
C GLU A 195 99.06 42.07 -43.37
N GLU A 196 98.21 42.53 -44.29
CA GLU A 196 98.61 42.85 -45.67
C GLU A 196 99.63 44.00 -45.72
N GLU A 197 99.47 45.04 -44.90
CA GLU A 197 100.44 46.14 -44.79
C GLU A 197 101.78 45.68 -44.19
N LEU A 198 101.76 44.86 -43.14
CA LEU A 198 102.97 44.27 -42.57
C LEU A 198 103.72 43.42 -43.60
N GLN A 199 102.99 42.67 -44.43
CA GLN A 199 103.59 41.87 -45.49
C GLN A 199 104.23 42.75 -46.57
N ARG A 200 103.56 43.82 -47.01
CA ARG A 200 104.14 44.80 -47.94
C ARG A 200 105.40 45.45 -47.39
N LEU A 201 105.40 45.85 -46.11
CA LEU A 201 106.56 46.46 -45.46
C LEU A 201 107.73 45.47 -45.32
N ARG A 202 107.44 44.17 -45.11
CA ARG A 202 108.45 43.10 -45.13
C ARG A 202 109.05 42.92 -46.52
N ASP A 203 108.21 42.90 -47.56
CA ASP A 203 108.67 42.76 -48.94
C ASP A 203 109.51 43.97 -49.38
N GLN A 204 109.11 45.19 -48.99
CA GLN A 204 109.89 46.41 -49.22
C GLN A 204 111.24 46.38 -48.48
N ASN A 205 111.26 45.96 -47.21
CA ASN A 205 112.51 45.76 -46.48
C ASN A 205 113.40 44.71 -47.15
N HIS A 206 112.83 43.61 -47.64
CA HIS A 206 113.57 42.57 -48.35
C HIS A 206 114.16 43.11 -49.66
N SER A 207 113.39 43.89 -50.42
CA SER A 207 113.85 44.56 -51.65
C SER A 207 114.99 45.55 -51.36
N LEU A 208 114.82 46.43 -50.36
CA LEU A 208 115.84 47.40 -49.95
C LEU A 208 117.10 46.69 -49.41
N ALA A 209 116.96 45.61 -48.65
CA ALA A 209 118.10 44.81 -48.20
C ALA A 209 118.85 44.18 -49.38
N GLY A 210 118.12 43.70 -50.40
CA GLY A 210 118.71 43.21 -51.65
C GLY A 210 119.37 44.28 -52.50
N GLU A 211 118.88 45.53 -52.44
CA GLU A 211 119.48 46.68 -53.12
C GLU A 211 120.75 47.18 -52.40
N VAL A 212 120.73 47.25 -51.07
CA VAL A 212 121.91 47.53 -50.24
C VAL A 212 122.98 46.46 -50.42
N ALA A 213 122.60 45.18 -50.54
CA ALA A 213 123.55 44.10 -50.82
C ALA A 213 124.21 44.25 -52.21
N ARG A 214 123.45 44.68 -53.23
CA ARG A 214 123.97 44.94 -54.59
C ARG A 214 124.91 46.15 -54.64
N LEU A 215 124.58 47.22 -53.91
CA LEU A 215 125.42 48.43 -53.81
C LEU A 215 126.72 48.19 -53.01
N ARG A 216 126.77 47.17 -52.14
CA ARG A 216 127.99 46.77 -51.42
C ARG A 216 128.92 45.84 -52.22
N SER A 217 128.45 45.29 -53.34
CA SER A 217 129.22 44.41 -54.22
C SER A 217 129.76 45.09 -55.50
N SER A 218 129.55 46.40 -55.64
CA SER A 218 130.12 47.26 -56.69
C SER A 218 131.18 48.19 -56.14
#